data_AF-A0A9N8HFY5-F1
#
_entry.id   AF-A0A9N8HFY5-F1
#
_cell.length_a   1.000
_cell.length_b   1.000
_cell.length_c   1.000
_cell.angle_alpha   90.00
_cell.angle_beta   90.00
_cell.angle_gamma   90.00
#
_symmetry.space_group_name_H-M   'P 1'
#
loop_
_entity.id
_entity.type
_entity.pdbx_description
1 polymer ?
#
loop_
_entity_poly.entity_id
_entity_poly.type
_entity_poly.pdbx_seq_one_letter_code
_entity_poly.pdbx_strand_id
1 'polypeptide(L)'
;MSDLVVGENVLVDPFKQLYEPVYSFGHYHKSWEAEFVELHTAGFAPLQLTANHLVHILGESEPVRADQVRKGDLLWSMTGAETVTAVKATKKTGLYMPLTPSGNIVENGIVASTYVSIQSYAPCGTTFLVKIVVVRAHARACLDGTSTVHLSGFLFESLPISEHREIAYGCLHPGVLSWLLVGKSLAEWGIAQTLPVQWMAGLPVAAMLSLMVLLEYLFGALLAPWYCLSWVF
;
A
#
# COMPACT_ATOMS: atom_id res chain seq x y z
N MET A 1 -0.01 -10.16 -15.83
CA MET A 1 -0.84 -9.44 -14.84
C MET A 1 -2.27 -9.13 -15.31
N SER A 2 -2.56 -8.98 -16.61
CA SER A 2 -3.89 -8.59 -17.13
C SER A 2 -5.04 -9.54 -16.78
N ASP A 3 -4.72 -10.83 -16.61
CA ASP A 3 -5.70 -11.89 -16.39
C ASP A 3 -5.82 -12.30 -14.91
N LEU A 4 -5.00 -11.69 -14.05
CA LEU A 4 -4.99 -11.95 -12.61
C LEU A 4 -6.29 -11.45 -11.97
N VAL A 5 -6.88 -12.27 -11.09
CA VAL A 5 -8.12 -11.94 -10.40
C VAL A 5 -7.96 -11.90 -8.89
N VAL A 6 -8.85 -11.16 -8.22
CA VAL A 6 -8.91 -11.14 -6.75
C VAL A 6 -9.26 -12.53 -6.23
N GLY A 7 -8.57 -12.97 -5.18
CA GLY A 7 -8.65 -14.29 -4.58
C GLY A 7 -7.68 -15.32 -5.18
N GLU A 8 -7.03 -15.01 -6.31
CA GLU A 8 -6.04 -15.89 -6.90
C GLU A 8 -4.74 -15.88 -6.08
N ASN A 9 -4.19 -17.06 -5.80
CA ASN A 9 -2.95 -17.20 -5.06
C ASN A 9 -1.75 -16.97 -5.97
N VAL A 10 -0.92 -16.00 -5.61
CA VAL A 10 0.33 -15.66 -6.32
C VAL A 10 1.53 -16.03 -5.45
N LEU A 11 2.64 -16.37 -6.08
CA LEU A 11 3.89 -16.65 -5.36
C LEU A 11 4.43 -15.34 -4.77
N VAL A 12 4.75 -15.34 -3.47
CA VAL A 12 5.28 -14.16 -2.77
C VAL A 12 6.67 -14.39 -2.16
N ASP A 13 7.01 -15.64 -1.83
CA ASP A 13 8.33 -16.03 -1.35
C ASP A 13 8.75 -17.34 -2.04
N PRO A 14 9.68 -17.29 -3.02
CA PRO A 14 10.09 -18.47 -3.76
C PRO A 14 10.92 -19.46 -2.93
N PHE A 15 11.58 -19.02 -1.85
CA PHE A 15 12.40 -19.91 -1.02
C PHE A 15 11.55 -20.72 -0.05
N LYS A 16 10.46 -20.13 0.45
CA LYS A 16 9.48 -20.82 1.30
C LYS A 16 8.35 -21.47 0.51
N GLN A 17 8.30 -21.27 -0.81
CA GLN A 17 7.17 -21.66 -1.66
C GLN A 17 5.84 -21.12 -1.09
N LEU A 18 5.86 -19.88 -0.60
CA LEU A 18 4.70 -19.24 0.01
C LEU A 18 3.87 -18.57 -1.08
N TYR A 19 2.58 -18.89 -1.07
CA TYR A 19 1.58 -18.27 -1.92
C TYR A 19 0.57 -17.52 -1.07
N GLU A 20 0.13 -16.38 -1.57
CA GLU A 20 -0.88 -15.56 -0.90
C GLU A 20 -1.95 -15.10 -1.90
N PRO A 21 -3.20 -14.91 -1.44
CA PRO A 21 -4.25 -14.43 -2.31
C PRO A 21 -4.05 -12.95 -2.63
N VAL A 22 -4.29 -12.58 -3.87
CA VAL A 22 -4.48 -11.17 -4.25
C VAL A 22 -5.78 -10.70 -3.61
N TYR A 23 -5.71 -9.81 -2.62
CA TYR A 23 -6.92 -9.37 -1.90
C TYR A 23 -7.60 -8.17 -2.56
N SER A 24 -6.86 -7.38 -3.35
CA SER A 24 -7.38 -6.21 -4.07
C SER A 24 -6.37 -5.76 -5.13
N PHE A 25 -6.77 -4.83 -6.00
CA PHE A 25 -5.84 -4.07 -6.83
C PHE A 25 -5.78 -2.63 -6.35
N GLY A 26 -4.60 -2.12 -6.02
CA GLY A 26 -4.41 -0.71 -5.71
C GLY A 26 -4.48 0.19 -6.95
N HIS A 27 -4.17 -0.39 -8.12
CA HIS A 27 -4.38 0.21 -9.43
C HIS A 27 -4.74 -0.88 -10.45
N TYR A 28 -5.86 -0.76 -11.17
CA TYR A 28 -6.22 -1.67 -12.27
C TYR A 28 -6.78 -0.91 -13.47
N HIS A 29 -6.00 -0.76 -14.55
CA HIS A 29 -6.44 -0.06 -15.75
C HIS A 29 -5.82 -0.64 -17.02
N LYS A 30 -6.58 -1.44 -17.77
CA LYS A 30 -6.07 -2.23 -18.91
C LYS A 30 -5.61 -1.39 -20.11
N SER A 31 -6.22 -0.23 -20.35
CA SER A 31 -5.98 0.59 -21.54
C SER A 31 -5.11 1.83 -21.28
N TRP A 32 -4.60 2.01 -20.06
CA TRP A 32 -3.79 3.19 -19.74
C TRP A 32 -2.38 3.01 -20.28
N GLU A 33 -1.86 4.00 -21.00
CA GLU A 33 -0.46 4.02 -21.42
C GLU A 33 0.38 4.74 -20.36
N ALA A 34 1.38 4.06 -19.82
CA ALA A 34 2.31 4.62 -18.84
C ALA A 34 3.76 4.35 -19.21
N GLU A 35 4.66 5.13 -18.63
CA GLU A 35 6.09 4.89 -18.67
C GLU A 35 6.49 3.87 -17.58
N PHE A 36 7.27 2.89 -18.00
CA PHE A 36 7.80 1.82 -17.17
C PHE A 36 9.33 1.85 -17.20
N VAL A 37 9.91 1.54 -16.06
CA VAL A 37 11.31 1.16 -15.90
C VAL A 37 11.40 -0.35 -16.06
N GLU A 38 12.25 -0.81 -16.98
CA GLU A 38 12.60 -2.21 -17.13
C GLU A 38 13.96 -2.48 -16.49
N LEU A 39 13.97 -3.40 -15.53
CA LEU A 39 15.18 -3.90 -14.88
C LEU A 39 15.56 -5.23 -15.53
N HIS A 40 16.66 -5.24 -16.28
CA HIS A 40 17.12 -6.41 -17.03
C HIS A 40 18.14 -7.19 -16.18
N THR A 41 17.92 -8.49 -16.00
CA THR A 41 18.87 -9.43 -15.36
C THR A 41 19.34 -10.47 -16.39
N ALA A 42 20.26 -11.35 -16.01
CA ALA A 42 20.77 -12.38 -16.91
C ALA A 42 19.87 -13.63 -16.91
N GLY A 43 19.32 -14.00 -15.75
CA GLY A 43 18.56 -15.24 -15.58
C GLY A 43 17.08 -15.16 -15.97
N PHE A 44 16.51 -13.96 -16.04
CA PHE A 44 15.05 -13.77 -16.11
C PHE A 44 14.62 -12.72 -17.13
N ALA A 45 13.33 -12.76 -17.48
CA ALA A 45 12.73 -11.70 -18.26
C ALA A 45 12.75 -10.38 -17.46
N PRO A 46 12.81 -9.21 -18.13
CA PRO A 46 12.92 -7.94 -17.43
C PRO A 46 11.75 -7.72 -16.48
N LEU A 47 12.03 -7.25 -15.27
CA LEU A 47 11.01 -6.77 -14.34
C LEU A 47 10.56 -5.38 -14.77
N GLN A 48 9.26 -5.14 -14.89
CA GLN A 48 8.71 -3.94 -15.50
C GLN A 48 7.78 -3.23 -14.53
N LEU A 49 8.19 -2.05 -14.09
CA LEU A 49 7.49 -1.33 -13.03
C LEU A 49 7.41 0.16 -13.36
N THR A 50 6.46 0.88 -12.77
CA THR A 50 6.50 2.34 -12.85
C THR A 50 7.64 2.92 -12.02
N ALA A 51 8.10 4.12 -12.34
CA ALA A 51 9.22 4.78 -11.66
C ALA A 51 9.11 4.80 -10.12
N ASN A 52 7.90 5.01 -9.59
CA ASN A 52 7.65 5.09 -8.15
C ASN A 52 7.47 3.72 -7.48
N HIS A 53 7.42 2.61 -8.23
CA HIS A 53 7.19 1.29 -7.65
C HIS A 53 8.37 0.85 -6.79
N LEU A 54 8.09 0.12 -5.72
CA LEU A 54 9.11 -0.31 -4.77
C LEU A 54 9.67 -1.68 -5.15
N VAL A 55 11.00 -1.84 -5.02
CA VAL A 55 11.75 -3.05 -5.34
C VAL A 55 12.68 -3.38 -4.18
N HIS A 56 12.78 -4.67 -3.85
CA HIS A 56 13.67 -5.15 -2.80
C HIS A 56 15.08 -5.35 -3.36
N ILE A 57 16.03 -4.57 -2.85
CA ILE A 57 17.46 -4.72 -3.16
C ILE A 57 18.12 -5.54 -2.06
N LEU A 58 18.93 -6.53 -2.44
CA LEU A 58 19.65 -7.37 -1.51
C LEU A 58 20.69 -6.55 -0.74
N GLY A 59 20.65 -6.64 0.60
CA GLY A 59 21.55 -5.90 1.49
C GLY A 59 21.02 -4.54 1.94
N GLU A 60 19.94 -4.06 1.33
CA GLU A 60 19.20 -2.89 1.81
C GLU A 60 18.11 -3.33 2.80
N SER A 61 17.91 -2.55 3.86
CA SER A 61 16.87 -2.83 4.86
C SER A 61 15.48 -2.36 4.41
N GLU A 62 15.43 -1.39 3.50
CA GLU A 62 14.20 -0.77 3.02
C GLU A 62 14.09 -0.92 1.50
N PRO A 63 12.88 -1.11 0.96
CA PRO A 63 12.68 -1.19 -0.48
C PRO A 63 12.95 0.16 -1.16
N VAL A 64 13.49 0.10 -2.37
CA VAL A 64 13.95 1.26 -3.14
C VAL A 64 13.04 1.47 -4.34
N ARG A 65 12.87 2.72 -4.77
CA ARG A 65 12.08 3.01 -5.97
C ARG A 65 12.75 2.47 -7.23
N ALA A 66 11.96 1.99 -8.18
CA ALA A 66 12.43 1.42 -9.43
C ALA A 66 13.30 2.41 -10.24
N ASP A 67 13.01 3.70 -10.20
CA ASP A 67 13.82 4.74 -10.87
C ASP A 67 15.15 5.07 -10.18
N GLN A 68 15.37 4.56 -8.98
CA GLN A 68 16.62 4.70 -8.24
C GLN A 68 17.52 3.48 -8.37
N VAL A 69 17.01 2.36 -8.90
CA VAL A 69 17.78 1.14 -9.17
C VAL A 69 18.82 1.40 -10.26
N ARG A 70 20.03 0.88 -10.05
CA ARG A 70 21.18 1.05 -10.94
C ARG A 70 21.70 -0.29 -11.42
N LYS A 71 22.44 -0.23 -12.52
CA LYS A 71 23.22 -1.38 -12.98
C LYS A 71 24.22 -1.78 -11.90
N GLY A 72 24.27 -3.08 -11.58
CA GLY A 72 25.11 -3.64 -10.53
C GLY A 72 24.35 -3.95 -9.23
N ASP A 73 23.15 -3.38 -9.04
CA ASP A 73 22.31 -3.72 -7.89
C ASP A 73 21.88 -5.20 -7.95
N LEU A 74 21.66 -5.79 -6.78
CA LEU A 74 21.27 -7.19 -6.64
C LEU A 74 19.79 -7.27 -6.26
N LEU A 75 18.99 -7.91 -7.09
CA LEU A 75 17.57 -8.16 -6.84
C LEU A 75 17.35 -9.53 -6.24
N TRP A 76 16.32 -9.65 -5.41
CA TRP A 76 15.81 -10.95 -4.98
C TRP A 76 15.10 -11.65 -6.14
N SER A 77 15.39 -12.92 -6.35
CA SER A 77 14.84 -13.75 -7.43
C SER A 77 14.51 -15.15 -6.94
N MET A 78 13.89 -15.95 -7.81
CA MET A 78 13.62 -17.37 -7.55
C MET A 78 14.88 -18.22 -7.33
N THR A 79 16.04 -17.80 -7.85
CA THR A 79 17.31 -18.53 -7.77
C THR A 79 18.25 -17.96 -6.70
N GLY A 80 17.85 -16.92 -5.99
CA GLY A 80 18.75 -16.18 -5.08
C GLY A 80 18.88 -14.72 -5.50
N ALA A 81 20.11 -14.27 -5.69
CA ALA A 81 20.45 -12.92 -6.09
C ALA A 81 20.66 -12.81 -7.60
N GLU A 82 20.03 -11.82 -8.23
CA GLU A 82 20.20 -11.52 -9.66
C GLU A 82 20.71 -10.10 -9.86
N THR A 83 21.81 -9.95 -10.60
CA THR A 83 22.42 -8.65 -10.84
C THR A 83 21.69 -7.90 -11.95
N VAL A 84 21.35 -6.64 -11.70
CA VAL A 84 20.83 -5.72 -12.72
C VAL A 84 21.92 -5.43 -13.74
N THR A 85 21.70 -5.87 -14.97
CA THR A 85 22.64 -5.71 -16.10
C THR A 85 22.37 -4.46 -16.92
N ALA A 86 21.11 -4.01 -16.97
CA ALA A 86 20.68 -2.79 -17.63
C ALA A 86 19.37 -2.26 -17.05
N VAL A 87 19.18 -0.94 -17.16
CA VAL A 87 17.93 -0.25 -16.80
C VAL A 87 17.47 0.52 -18.02
N LYS A 88 16.21 0.35 -18.43
CA LYS A 88 15.65 1.01 -19.62
C LYS A 88 14.29 1.62 -19.30
N ALA A 89 13.93 2.69 -20.00
CA ALA A 89 12.58 3.23 -19.99
C ALA A 89 11.81 2.72 -21.21
N THR A 90 10.55 2.35 -21.02
CA THR A 90 9.64 1.91 -22.08
C THR A 90 8.23 2.43 -21.83
N LYS A 91 7.40 2.50 -22.87
CA LYS A 91 5.97 2.77 -22.73
C LYS A 91 5.18 1.49 -22.92
N LYS A 92 4.26 1.22 -22.00
CA LYS A 92 3.38 0.06 -22.08
C LYS A 92 1.95 0.42 -21.72
N THR A 93 1.04 -0.36 -22.28
CA THR A 93 -0.39 -0.26 -22.03
C THR A 93 -0.79 -1.26 -20.96
N GLY A 94 -1.59 -0.81 -19.99
CA GLY A 94 -2.04 -1.60 -18.86
C GLY A 94 -1.26 -1.24 -17.59
N LEU A 95 -1.98 -0.86 -16.55
CA LEU A 95 -1.41 -0.68 -15.21
C LEU A 95 -2.10 -1.61 -14.22
N TYR A 96 -1.30 -2.39 -13.50
CA TYR A 96 -1.77 -3.39 -12.55
C TYR A 96 -0.93 -3.32 -11.29
N MET A 97 -1.57 -3.18 -10.14
CA MET A 97 -0.93 -3.21 -8.83
C MET A 97 -1.71 -4.17 -7.92
N PRO A 98 -1.56 -5.50 -8.12
CA PRO A 98 -2.18 -6.49 -7.24
C PRO A 98 -1.58 -6.35 -5.85
N LEU A 99 -2.43 -6.40 -4.82
CA LEU A 99 -2.02 -6.31 -3.42
C LEU A 99 -2.10 -7.68 -2.76
N THR A 100 -1.03 -8.04 -2.05
CA THR A 100 -0.90 -9.28 -1.27
C THR A 100 -0.69 -8.94 0.21
N PRO A 101 -1.09 -9.83 1.15
CA PRO A 101 -0.92 -9.62 2.59
C PRO A 101 0.52 -9.29 3.00
N SER A 102 1.52 -9.98 2.45
CA SER A 102 2.93 -9.72 2.74
C SER A 102 3.46 -8.44 2.07
N GLY A 103 2.76 -7.90 1.08
CA GLY A 103 3.24 -6.79 0.28
C GLY A 103 4.27 -7.17 -0.78
N ASN A 104 4.41 -8.47 -1.07
CA ASN A 104 5.37 -9.02 -2.03
C ASN A 104 4.67 -9.78 -3.15
N ILE A 105 5.30 -9.82 -4.32
CA ILE A 105 4.88 -10.65 -5.45
C ILE A 105 6.09 -11.06 -6.26
N VAL A 106 6.09 -12.29 -6.79
CA VAL A 106 7.10 -12.73 -7.75
C VAL A 106 6.59 -12.50 -9.16
N GLU A 107 7.23 -11.59 -9.90
CA GLU A 107 6.94 -11.30 -11.30
C GLU A 107 8.15 -11.63 -12.16
N ASN A 108 7.95 -12.40 -13.22
CA ASN A 108 9.01 -12.86 -14.12
C ASN A 108 10.19 -13.53 -13.40
N GLY A 109 9.96 -14.12 -12.21
CA GLY A 109 10.99 -14.75 -11.39
C GLY A 109 11.79 -13.81 -10.49
N ILE A 110 11.45 -12.52 -10.44
CA ILE A 110 12.03 -11.51 -9.55
C ILE A 110 11.00 -11.14 -8.48
N VAL A 111 11.45 -10.99 -7.23
CA VAL A 111 10.61 -10.55 -6.12
C VAL A 111 10.47 -9.02 -6.16
N ALA A 112 9.24 -8.54 -6.25
CA ALA A 112 8.89 -7.12 -6.23
C ALA A 112 7.96 -6.82 -5.05
N SER A 113 7.90 -5.55 -4.63
CA SER A 113 6.86 -5.11 -3.70
C SER A 113 5.55 -4.90 -4.46
N THR A 114 4.41 -5.03 -3.78
CA THR A 114 3.10 -4.64 -4.32
C THR A 114 2.77 -3.17 -4.07
N TYR A 115 3.71 -2.39 -3.52
CA TYR A 115 3.50 -1.00 -3.13
C TYR A 115 4.30 -0.01 -3.98
N VAL A 116 3.79 1.23 -4.05
CA VAL A 116 4.45 2.37 -4.68
C VAL A 116 4.83 3.41 -3.64
N SER A 117 5.93 4.11 -3.87
CA SER A 117 6.30 5.28 -3.08
C SER A 117 5.34 6.44 -3.38
N ILE A 118 4.74 6.99 -2.33
CA ILE A 118 3.96 8.24 -2.39
C ILE A 118 4.84 9.49 -2.16
N GLN A 119 6.14 9.30 -1.94
CA GLN A 119 7.03 10.38 -1.49
C GLN A 119 7.24 11.46 -2.55
N SER A 120 7.06 11.14 -3.84
CA SER A 120 7.03 12.10 -4.94
C SER A 120 5.83 13.07 -4.87
N TYR A 121 4.76 12.69 -4.15
CA TYR A 121 3.56 13.52 -3.94
C TYR A 121 3.54 14.21 -2.56
N ALA A 122 4.45 13.84 -1.65
CA ALA A 122 4.58 14.49 -0.36
C ALA A 122 5.33 15.82 -0.55
N PRO A 123 4.71 16.99 -0.29
CA PRO A 123 5.42 18.26 -0.39
C PRO A 123 6.66 18.21 0.52
N CYS A 124 7.83 18.47 -0.08
CA CYS A 124 9.10 18.67 0.60
C CYS A 124 9.00 19.95 1.45
N GLY A 125 8.32 19.87 2.59
CA GLY A 125 7.92 21.08 3.31
C GLY A 125 7.11 20.88 4.59
N THR A 126 6.98 19.67 5.15
CA THR A 126 6.43 19.55 6.50
C THR A 126 7.47 20.00 7.52
N THR A 127 7.24 21.20 8.04
CA THR A 127 7.91 21.89 9.16
C THR A 127 8.46 20.94 10.22
N PHE A 128 9.69 21.22 10.66
CA PHE A 128 10.48 20.49 11.67
C PHE A 128 9.70 20.04 12.92
N LEU A 129 8.66 20.78 13.33
CA LEU A 129 7.83 20.47 14.50
C LEU A 129 6.84 19.31 14.27
N VAL A 130 6.36 19.08 13.05
CA VAL A 130 5.47 17.93 12.73
C VAL A 130 6.26 16.61 12.75
N LYS A 131 7.55 16.65 12.39
CA LYS A 131 8.45 15.48 12.44
C LYS A 131 8.71 14.96 13.86
N ILE A 132 8.72 15.81 14.88
CA ILE A 132 9.07 15.40 16.25
C ILE A 132 7.90 14.76 16.98
N VAL A 133 6.67 15.21 16.75
CA VAL A 133 5.48 14.74 17.51
C VAL A 133 4.75 13.60 16.79
N VAL A 134 4.69 13.60 15.45
CA VAL A 134 3.87 12.63 14.69
C VAL A 134 4.66 11.39 14.26
N VAL A 135 5.95 11.49 13.98
CA VAL A 135 6.66 10.43 13.23
C VAL A 135 7.24 9.31 14.11
N ARG A 136 7.54 9.54 15.40
CA ARG A 136 8.19 8.49 16.23
C ARG A 136 7.28 7.71 17.16
N ALA A 137 6.20 8.32 17.67
CA ALA A 137 5.24 7.62 18.53
C ALA A 137 4.00 7.15 17.75
N HIS A 138 3.53 7.94 16.79
CA HIS A 138 2.34 7.61 15.99
C HIS A 138 2.64 6.67 14.83
N ALA A 139 3.84 6.70 14.21
CA ALA A 139 4.11 5.81 13.09
C ALA A 139 4.12 4.33 13.48
N ARG A 140 4.67 3.94 14.65
CA ARG A 140 4.58 2.55 15.12
C ARG A 140 3.18 2.18 15.60
N ALA A 141 2.53 3.03 16.40
CA ALA A 141 1.18 2.75 16.89
C ALA A 141 0.11 2.77 15.78
N CYS A 142 0.26 3.63 14.77
CA CYS A 142 -0.59 3.61 13.58
C CYS A 142 -0.18 2.50 12.63
N LEU A 143 1.09 2.20 12.34
CA LEU A 143 1.40 1.08 11.43
C LEU A 143 1.00 -0.28 12.03
N ASP A 144 1.16 -0.48 13.35
CA ASP A 144 0.75 -1.71 14.05
C ASP A 144 -0.75 -1.73 14.40
N GLY A 145 -1.41 -0.57 14.55
CA GLY A 145 -2.85 -0.47 14.88
C GLY A 145 -3.78 -0.15 13.71
N THR A 146 -3.28 0.47 12.63
CA THR A 146 -4.03 0.67 11.38
C THR A 146 -3.96 -0.54 10.48
N SER A 147 -3.00 -1.46 10.66
CA SER A 147 -3.14 -2.80 10.10
C SER A 147 -4.46 -3.43 10.59
N THR A 148 -4.85 -3.24 11.85
CA THR A 148 -6.17 -3.67 12.35
C THR A 148 -7.35 -2.79 11.91
N VAL A 149 -7.22 -1.47 11.77
CA VAL A 149 -8.34 -0.59 11.33
C VAL A 149 -8.62 -0.69 9.83
N HIS A 150 -7.59 -0.84 9.00
CA HIS A 150 -7.77 -1.14 7.58
C HIS A 150 -8.37 -2.55 7.38
N LEU A 151 -8.03 -3.51 8.25
CA LEU A 151 -8.65 -4.84 8.28
C LEU A 151 -10.05 -4.84 8.92
N SER A 152 -10.38 -3.93 9.83
CA SER A 152 -11.70 -3.92 10.50
C SER A 152 -12.81 -3.38 9.59
N GLY A 153 -12.50 -2.43 8.71
CA GLY A 153 -13.37 -2.08 7.59
C GLY A 153 -13.63 -3.28 6.66
N PHE A 154 -12.63 -4.14 6.47
CA PHE A 154 -12.75 -5.38 5.70
C PHE A 154 -13.52 -6.49 6.43
N LEU A 155 -13.44 -6.56 7.77
CA LEU A 155 -14.19 -7.52 8.57
C LEU A 155 -15.71 -7.25 8.52
N PHE A 156 -16.13 -5.99 8.39
CA PHE A 156 -17.54 -5.64 8.20
C PHE A 156 -18.08 -5.98 6.80
N GLU A 157 -17.22 -6.11 5.79
CA GLU A 157 -17.60 -6.48 4.41
C GLU A 157 -17.36 -7.96 4.08
N SER A 158 -16.90 -8.77 5.04
CA SER A 158 -16.69 -10.22 4.88
C SER A 158 -17.98 -11.06 4.83
N LEU A 159 -19.12 -10.45 4.48
CA LEU A 159 -20.26 -11.20 3.96
C LEU A 159 -19.87 -11.78 2.59
N PRO A 160 -20.30 -13.00 2.24
CA PRO A 160 -19.93 -13.64 0.98
C PRO A 160 -20.66 -12.93 -0.17
N ILE A 161 -20.15 -11.80 -0.64
CA ILE A 161 -20.75 -11.02 -1.70
C ILE A 161 -19.86 -11.16 -2.94
N SER A 162 -20.16 -12.19 -3.73
CA SER A 162 -19.62 -12.42 -5.08
C SER A 162 -19.89 -11.28 -6.06
N GLU A 163 -20.63 -10.24 -5.67
CA GLU A 163 -21.11 -9.15 -6.53
C GLU A 163 -20.26 -7.86 -6.47
N HIS A 164 -19.34 -7.69 -5.51
CA HIS A 164 -18.54 -6.45 -5.40
C HIS A 164 -17.17 -6.50 -6.09
N ARG A 165 -17.05 -7.19 -7.23
CA ARG A 165 -15.83 -7.13 -8.05
C ARG A 165 -15.45 -5.69 -8.40
N GLU A 166 -16.43 -4.83 -8.69
CA GLU A 166 -16.19 -3.45 -9.12
C GLU A 166 -15.46 -2.58 -8.07
N ILE A 167 -15.66 -2.86 -6.78
CA ILE A 167 -14.99 -2.13 -5.70
C ILE A 167 -13.51 -2.51 -5.65
N ALA A 168 -13.19 -3.81 -5.78
CA ALA A 168 -11.81 -4.31 -5.73
C ALA A 168 -10.97 -3.95 -6.97
N TYR A 169 -11.61 -3.56 -8.08
CA TYR A 169 -10.97 -3.11 -9.32
C TYR A 169 -10.94 -1.58 -9.50
N GLY A 170 -11.46 -0.79 -8.55
CA GLY A 170 -11.31 0.67 -8.55
C GLY A 170 -12.05 1.40 -9.66
N CYS A 171 -13.30 1.03 -9.95
CA CYS A 171 -14.06 1.50 -11.11
C CYS A 171 -14.46 3.01 -11.15
N LEU A 172 -14.19 3.82 -10.13
CA LEU A 172 -14.75 5.19 -10.01
C LEU A 172 -13.73 6.34 -10.20
N HIS A 173 -12.45 6.04 -10.40
CA HIS A 173 -11.36 6.97 -10.74
C HIS A 173 -10.25 6.11 -11.39
N PRO A 174 -9.31 6.63 -12.21
CA PRO A 174 -8.57 5.88 -13.25
C PRO A 174 -7.82 4.62 -12.76
N GLY A 175 -8.54 3.58 -12.36
CA GLY A 175 -8.09 2.35 -11.71
C GLY A 175 -7.81 2.41 -10.20
N VAL A 176 -8.08 3.50 -9.46
CA VAL A 176 -7.76 3.61 -8.01
C VAL A 176 -9.00 3.33 -7.16
N LEU A 177 -8.85 2.56 -6.07
CA LEU A 177 -9.94 2.23 -5.13
C LEU A 177 -10.55 3.50 -4.51
N SER A 178 -11.88 3.62 -4.53
CA SER A 178 -12.58 4.81 -4.04
C SER A 178 -12.32 5.11 -2.56
N TRP A 179 -12.18 4.08 -1.72
CA TRP A 179 -11.90 4.28 -0.29
C TRP A 179 -10.49 4.85 -0.05
N LEU A 180 -9.51 4.53 -0.90
CA LEU A 180 -8.18 5.16 -0.85
C LEU A 180 -8.27 6.65 -1.15
N LEU A 181 -9.18 7.04 -2.06
CA LEU A 181 -9.41 8.45 -2.38
C LEU A 181 -10.04 9.22 -1.22
N VAL A 182 -10.89 8.59 -0.40
CA VAL A 182 -11.45 9.25 0.79
C VAL A 182 -10.33 9.67 1.74
N GLY A 183 -9.40 8.76 2.05
CA GLY A 183 -8.24 9.07 2.89
C GLY A 183 -7.35 10.16 2.30
N LYS A 184 -7.07 10.08 0.99
CA LYS A 184 -6.31 11.10 0.26
C LYS A 184 -7.00 12.47 0.31
N SER A 185 -8.28 12.54 -0.04
CA SER A 185 -9.05 13.78 -0.06
C SER A 185 -9.17 14.41 1.33
N LEU A 186 -9.34 13.60 2.38
CA LEU A 186 -9.36 14.10 3.76
C LEU A 186 -8.00 14.67 4.17
N ALA A 187 -6.90 14.01 3.80
CA ALA A 187 -5.55 14.48 4.08
C ALA A 187 -5.23 15.78 3.32
N GLU A 188 -5.54 15.84 2.03
CA GLU A 188 -5.37 17.04 1.20
C GLU A 188 -6.22 18.21 1.72
N TRP A 189 -7.47 17.95 2.09
CA TRP A 189 -8.35 18.93 2.72
C TRP A 189 -7.72 19.47 4.01
N GLY A 190 -7.25 18.58 4.89
CA GLY A 190 -6.64 18.95 6.17
C GLY A 190 -5.39 19.82 5.99
N ILE A 191 -4.51 19.47 5.05
CA ILE A 191 -3.31 20.25 4.72
C ILE A 191 -3.67 21.64 4.18
N ALA A 192 -4.77 21.76 3.42
CA ALA A 192 -5.23 23.03 2.87
C ALA A 192 -5.89 23.96 3.90
N GLN A 193 -6.22 23.48 5.11
CA GLN A 193 -6.86 24.28 6.15
C GLN A 193 -5.87 25.10 6.99
N THR A 194 -6.38 26.17 7.60
CA THR A 194 -5.63 26.94 8.60
C THR A 194 -5.50 26.19 9.92
N LEU A 195 -4.50 26.54 10.74
CA LEU A 195 -4.27 25.88 12.03
C LEU A 195 -5.53 25.89 12.93
N PRO A 196 -6.30 26.99 13.09
CA PRO A 196 -7.52 26.95 13.91
C PRO A 196 -8.55 25.93 13.40
N VAL A 197 -8.74 25.80 12.08
CA VAL A 197 -9.67 24.84 11.49
C VAL A 197 -9.19 23.40 11.70
N GLN A 198 -7.88 23.15 11.56
CA GLN A 198 -7.29 21.86 11.88
C GLN A 198 -7.49 21.48 13.35
N TRP A 199 -7.41 22.42 14.28
CA TRP A 199 -7.66 22.15 15.71
C TRP A 199 -9.14 21.89 15.99
N MET A 200 -10.04 22.68 15.40
CA MET A 200 -11.49 22.48 15.57
C MET A 200 -11.94 21.11 15.02
N ALA A 201 -11.39 20.67 13.89
CA ALA A 201 -11.71 19.36 13.33
C ALA A 201 -10.92 18.22 14.00
N GLY A 202 -9.65 18.46 14.35
CA GLY A 202 -8.72 17.44 14.84
C GLY A 202 -8.89 17.10 16.32
N LEU A 203 -9.19 18.07 17.19
CA LEU A 203 -9.35 17.81 18.63
C LEU A 203 -10.52 16.85 18.94
N PRO A 204 -11.71 16.98 18.34
CA PRO A 204 -12.80 16.02 18.55
C PRO A 204 -12.42 14.61 18.07
N VAL A 205 -11.78 14.50 16.90
CA VAL A 205 -11.32 13.21 16.36
C VAL A 205 -10.27 12.58 17.27
N ALA A 206 -9.29 13.37 17.74
CA ALA A 206 -8.27 12.89 18.66
C ALA A 206 -8.86 12.45 20.01
N ALA A 207 -9.84 13.18 20.55
CA ALA A 207 -10.54 12.81 21.78
C ALA A 207 -11.32 11.49 21.59
N MET A 208 -12.03 11.34 20.47
CA MET A 208 -12.76 10.12 20.12
C MET A 208 -11.82 8.92 19.98
N LEU A 209 -10.74 9.05 19.21
CA LEU A 209 -9.75 7.98 19.04
C LEU A 209 -9.06 7.62 20.36
N SER A 210 -8.73 8.61 21.19
CA SER A 210 -8.15 8.38 22.52
C SER A 210 -9.12 7.61 23.42
N LEU A 211 -10.41 7.90 23.34
CA LEU A 211 -11.45 7.15 24.04
C LEU A 211 -11.54 5.71 23.52
N MET A 212 -11.51 5.49 22.20
CA MET A 212 -11.53 4.14 21.63
C MET A 212 -10.31 3.31 22.07
N VAL A 213 -9.11 3.89 22.05
CA VAL A 213 -7.88 3.25 22.54
C VAL A 213 -7.98 2.95 24.04
N LEU A 214 -8.55 3.85 24.83
CA LEU A 214 -8.77 3.62 26.25
C LEU A 214 -9.75 2.46 26.49
N LEU A 215 -10.85 2.38 25.73
CA LEU A 215 -11.81 1.28 25.81
C LEU A 215 -11.18 -0.04 25.40
N GLU A 216 -10.38 -0.07 24.33
CA GLU A 216 -9.62 -1.25 23.92
C GLU A 216 -8.63 -1.70 25.02
N TYR A 217 -7.93 -0.76 25.65
CA TYR A 217 -7.01 -1.08 26.75
C TYR A 217 -7.75 -1.67 27.97
N LEU A 218 -8.94 -1.15 28.30
CA LEU A 218 -9.71 -1.59 29.46
C LEU A 218 -10.47 -2.90 29.23
N PHE A 219 -10.98 -3.12 28.02
CA PHE A 219 -11.95 -4.19 27.72
C PHE A 219 -11.49 -5.17 26.63
N GLY A 220 -10.33 -4.93 26.01
CA GLY A 220 -9.82 -5.69 24.88
C GLY A 220 -10.41 -5.27 23.53
N ALA A 221 -9.66 -5.53 22.46
CA ALA A 221 -9.99 -5.14 21.08
C ALA A 221 -11.35 -5.68 20.58
N LEU A 222 -11.80 -6.82 21.12
CA LEU A 222 -13.03 -7.49 20.69
C LEU A 222 -14.31 -6.75 21.12
N LEU A 223 -14.26 -6.01 22.23
CA LEU A 223 -15.45 -5.38 22.83
C LEU A 223 -15.57 -3.88 22.53
N ALA A 224 -14.48 -3.21 22.13
CA ALA A 224 -14.47 -1.76 21.88
C ALA A 224 -15.55 -1.30 20.88
N PRO A 225 -15.82 -1.98 19.74
CA PRO A 225 -16.86 -1.56 18.80
C PRO A 225 -18.29 -1.67 19.37
N TRP A 226 -18.55 -2.69 20.19
CA TRP A 226 -19.87 -2.94 20.79
C TRP A 226 -20.25 -1.83 21.79
N TYR A 227 -19.28 -1.33 22.54
CA TYR A 227 -19.50 -0.21 23.47
C TYR A 227 -19.72 1.12 22.75
N CYS A 228 -19.17 1.34 21.55
CA CYS A 228 -19.48 2.56 20.80
C CYS A 228 -20.92 2.55 20.25
N LEU A 229 -21.45 1.37 19.90
CA LEU A 229 -22.81 1.22 19.36
C LEU A 229 -23.89 1.23 20.45
N SER A 230 -23.57 0.82 21.68
CA SER A 230 -24.53 0.79 22.79
C SER A 230 -24.95 2.17 23.33
N TRP A 231 -24.34 3.26 22.84
CA TRP A 231 -24.68 4.64 23.21
C TRP A 231 -25.53 5.36 22.14
N VAL A 232 -25.83 4.68 21.03
CA VAL A 232 -26.63 5.23 19.91
C VAL A 232 -28.08 4.71 19.93
N PHE A 233 -28.44 3.85 20.89
CA PHE A 233 -29.79 3.38 21.19
C PHE A 233 -30.15 3.68 22.65
#